data_AF-A0A9E3RI24-F1
#
_entry.id   AF-A0A9E3RI24-F1
#
_cell.length_a   1.000
_cell.length_b   1.000
_cell.length_c   1.000
_cell.angle_alpha   90.00
_cell.angle_beta   90.00
_cell.angle_gamma   90.00
#
_symmetry.space_group_name_H-M   'P 1'
#
loop_
_entity.id
_entity.type
_entity.pdbx_description
1 polymer ?
#
loop_
_entity_poly.entity_id
_entity_poly.type
_entity_poly.pdbx_seq_one_letter_code
_entity_poly.pdbx_strand_id
1 'polypeptide(L)'
;MKILFTFLTLIILGTSAHAQQNDFDKSKMKVYYMVFLKKGPHRDQDSVTAAKIQEGHIAHLTKLAREGKIDLNGPFMDGGEIRGISVYNVASAEEATKLASEDPAVKSGRLIVEVHPWYSLQGSSLK
;
A
#
# COMPACT_ATOMS: atom_id res chain seq x y z
N MET A 1 -39.71 -55.04 -17.85
CA MET A 1 -38.84 -55.25 -16.68
C MET A 1 -37.86 -54.09 -16.63
N LYS A 2 -38.25 -53.02 -15.92
CA LYS A 2 -37.58 -52.44 -14.74
C LYS A 2 -36.50 -51.40 -15.12
N ILE A 3 -36.80 -50.09 -14.93
CA ILE A 3 -36.27 -49.23 -13.82
C ILE A 3 -34.95 -48.55 -14.30
N LEU A 4 -34.64 -47.25 -14.18
CA LEU A 4 -35.09 -46.13 -13.34
C LEU A 4 -34.59 -44.82 -13.98
N PHE A 5 -35.33 -43.73 -13.80
CA PHE A 5 -34.85 -42.36 -13.94
C PHE A 5 -33.66 -42.10 -13.01
N THR A 6 -32.62 -41.40 -13.47
CA THR A 6 -31.71 -40.69 -12.53
C THR A 6 -31.49 -39.26 -13.00
N PHE A 7 -31.75 -38.37 -12.06
CA PHE A 7 -31.85 -36.93 -12.16
C PHE A 7 -30.51 -36.24 -12.46
N LEU A 8 -30.63 -35.19 -13.25
CA LEU A 8 -29.82 -33.98 -13.30
C LEU A 8 -29.50 -33.44 -11.89
N THR A 9 -28.24 -33.14 -11.60
CA THR A 9 -27.85 -31.84 -11.00
C THR A 9 -26.35 -31.61 -11.13
N LEU A 10 -26.01 -30.60 -11.93
CA LEU A 10 -24.69 -30.03 -12.09
C LEU A 10 -24.42 -29.13 -10.86
N ILE A 11 -23.53 -29.53 -9.96
CA ILE A 11 -23.09 -28.67 -8.86
C ILE A 11 -21.84 -27.93 -9.32
N ILE A 12 -22.03 -26.73 -9.88
CA ILE A 12 -20.95 -25.76 -10.05
C ILE A 12 -20.75 -25.11 -8.68
N LEU A 13 -19.71 -25.51 -7.94
CA LEU A 13 -19.20 -24.74 -6.81
C LEU A 13 -18.53 -23.47 -7.36
N GLY A 14 -19.35 -22.49 -7.72
CA GLY A 14 -18.90 -21.12 -7.88
C GLY A 14 -18.66 -20.54 -6.49
N THR A 15 -17.42 -20.59 -6.00
CA THR A 15 -17.01 -19.73 -4.88
C THR A 15 -16.95 -18.31 -5.41
N SER A 16 -18.11 -17.66 -5.50
CA SER A 16 -18.17 -16.22 -5.64
C SER A 16 -17.55 -15.66 -4.37
N ALA A 17 -16.31 -15.18 -4.49
CA ALA A 17 -15.78 -14.20 -3.57
C ALA A 17 -16.82 -13.09 -3.49
N HIS A 18 -17.59 -13.06 -2.39
CA HIS A 18 -18.45 -11.96 -2.06
C HIS A 18 -17.50 -10.78 -1.79
N ALA A 19 -17.09 -10.09 -2.86
CA ALA A 19 -16.62 -8.73 -2.75
C ALA A 19 -17.78 -7.98 -2.09
N GLN A 20 -17.60 -7.65 -0.82
CA GLN A 20 -18.56 -6.95 0.01
C GLN A 20 -19.11 -5.77 -0.79
N GLN A 21 -20.35 -5.86 -1.27
CA GLN A 21 -21.06 -4.73 -1.89
C GLN A 21 -21.40 -3.77 -0.75
N ASN A 22 -20.42 -2.96 -0.36
CA ASN A 22 -20.71 -1.78 0.43
C ASN A 22 -21.24 -0.72 -0.55
N ASP A 23 -22.50 -0.32 -0.37
CA ASP A 23 -23.16 0.79 -1.07
C ASP A 23 -22.54 2.15 -0.67
N PHE A 24 -21.24 2.30 -0.88
CA PHE A 24 -20.60 3.60 -0.76
C PHE A 24 -21.01 4.46 -1.96
N ASP A 25 -21.36 5.72 -1.69
CA ASP A 25 -21.53 6.73 -2.72
C ASP A 25 -20.22 6.89 -3.50
N LYS A 26 -20.14 6.21 -4.66
CA LYS A 26 -18.94 6.16 -5.50
C LYS A 26 -18.45 7.54 -5.93
N SER A 27 -19.34 8.55 -5.94
CA SER A 27 -18.97 9.93 -6.26
C SER A 27 -18.06 10.58 -5.20
N LYS A 28 -18.05 10.04 -3.99
CA LYS A 28 -17.23 10.51 -2.85
C LYS A 28 -15.98 9.66 -2.64
N MET A 29 -15.77 8.65 -3.46
CA MET A 29 -14.65 7.72 -3.35
C MET A 29 -13.54 8.13 -4.31
N LYS A 30 -12.29 7.99 -3.86
CA LYS A 30 -11.09 8.33 -4.61
C LYS A 30 -10.06 7.21 -4.49
N VAL A 31 -9.27 7.01 -5.54
CA VAL A 31 -8.09 6.14 -5.48
C VAL A 31 -6.94 6.93 -4.86
N TYR A 32 -6.38 6.36 -3.80
CA TYR A 32 -5.09 6.71 -3.21
C TYR A 32 -4.11 5.58 -3.49
N TYR A 33 -2.86 5.75 -3.12
CA TYR A 33 -1.84 4.71 -3.27
C TYR A 33 -1.24 4.36 -1.93
N MET A 34 -1.52 3.15 -1.44
CA MET A 34 -0.91 2.61 -0.24
C MET A 34 0.50 2.15 -0.57
N VAL A 35 1.49 2.77 0.06
CA VAL A 35 2.91 2.46 -0.09
C VAL A 35 3.38 1.77 1.18
N PHE A 36 3.70 0.48 1.05
CA PHE A 36 4.36 -0.27 2.11
C PHE A 36 5.87 -0.06 2.01
N LEU A 37 6.46 0.41 3.11
CA LEU A 37 7.90 0.55 3.28
C LEU A 37 8.41 -0.73 3.94
N LYS A 38 9.00 -1.64 3.18
CA LYS A 38 9.48 -2.94 3.64
C LYS A 38 10.96 -2.90 3.94
N LYS A 39 11.42 -3.78 4.82
CA LYS A 39 12.84 -3.96 5.12
C LYS A 39 13.59 -4.31 3.83
N GLY A 40 14.62 -3.53 3.50
CA GLY A 40 15.47 -3.80 2.36
C GLY A 40 16.66 -4.72 2.71
N PRO A 41 17.32 -5.30 1.69
CA PRO A 41 18.43 -6.23 1.87
C PRO A 41 19.74 -5.57 2.32
N HIS A 42 19.90 -4.25 2.14
CA HIS A 42 21.14 -3.52 2.44
C HIS A 42 20.97 -2.65 3.68
N ARG A 43 21.28 -3.21 4.86
CA ARG A 43 21.07 -2.54 6.17
C ARG A 43 22.29 -2.56 7.08
N ASP A 44 23.42 -3.00 6.55
CA ASP A 44 24.72 -3.19 7.18
C ASP A 44 25.59 -1.93 7.22
N GLN A 45 25.04 -0.78 6.80
CA GLN A 45 25.75 0.50 6.86
C GLN A 45 26.10 0.87 8.32
N ASP A 46 27.24 1.55 8.50
CA ASP A 46 27.66 2.10 9.79
C ASP A 46 26.64 3.11 10.35
N SER A 47 26.75 3.43 11.64
CA SER A 47 25.79 4.29 12.33
C SER A 47 25.70 5.70 11.75
N VAL A 48 26.81 6.26 11.26
CA VAL A 48 26.85 7.61 10.67
C VAL A 48 26.16 7.61 9.31
N THR A 49 26.47 6.63 8.47
CA THR A 49 25.83 6.46 7.17
C THR A 49 24.33 6.17 7.31
N ALA A 50 23.95 5.28 8.24
CA ALA A 50 22.56 4.96 8.53
C ALA A 50 21.76 6.18 9.02
N ALA A 51 22.35 7.02 9.88
CA ALA A 51 21.72 8.25 10.35
C ALA A 51 21.49 9.24 9.20
N LYS A 52 22.47 9.42 8.32
CA LYS A 52 22.34 10.30 7.13
C LYS A 52 21.25 9.82 6.17
N ILE A 53 21.16 8.51 5.94
CA ILE A 53 20.07 7.92 5.13
C ILE A 53 18.71 8.20 5.77
N GLN A 54 18.61 8.00 7.10
CA GLN A 54 17.37 8.24 7.84
C GLN A 54 16.94 9.70 7.80
N GLU A 55 17.86 10.65 7.94
CA GLU A 55 17.60 12.07 7.80
C GLU A 55 17.06 12.41 6.39
N GLY A 56 17.71 11.89 5.35
CA GLY A 56 17.26 12.07 3.97
C GLY A 56 15.86 11.47 3.71
N HIS A 57 15.57 10.31 4.29
CA HIS A 57 14.25 9.68 4.24
C HIS A 57 13.17 10.57 4.87
N ILE A 58 13.40 11.07 6.09
CA ILE A 58 12.47 11.97 6.78
C ILE A 58 12.26 13.27 5.99
N ALA A 59 13.34 13.85 5.44
CA ALA A 59 13.26 15.06 4.63
C ALA A 59 12.45 14.84 3.35
N HIS A 60 12.63 13.70 2.70
CA HIS A 60 11.87 13.31 1.51
C HIS A 60 10.36 13.19 1.82
N LEU A 61 9.97 12.41 2.83
CA LEU A 61 8.57 12.24 3.23
C LEU A 61 7.94 13.57 3.65
N THR A 62 8.67 14.39 4.41
CA THR A 62 8.20 15.71 4.86
C THR A 62 7.94 16.64 3.67
N LYS A 63 8.83 16.63 2.66
CA LYS A 63 8.63 17.40 1.44
C LYS A 63 7.36 16.96 0.71
N LEU A 64 7.16 15.64 0.53
CA LEU A 64 5.98 15.13 -0.17
C LEU A 64 4.68 15.43 0.58
N ALA A 65 4.68 15.34 1.92
CA ALA A 65 3.54 15.73 2.74
C ALA A 65 3.21 17.22 2.58
N ARG A 66 4.23 18.10 2.61
CA ARG A 66 4.04 19.55 2.37
C ARG A 66 3.51 19.86 0.97
N GLU A 67 3.87 19.07 -0.02
CA GLU A 67 3.36 19.18 -1.40
C GLU A 67 1.96 18.58 -1.58
N GLY A 68 1.35 18.03 -0.53
CA GLY A 68 0.02 17.40 -0.59
C GLY A 68 0.02 16.05 -1.31
N LYS A 69 1.18 15.43 -1.50
CA LYS A 69 1.33 14.13 -2.17
C LYS A 69 1.21 12.96 -1.21
N ILE A 70 1.34 13.19 0.09
CA ILE A 70 1.17 12.20 1.15
C ILE A 70 0.14 12.74 2.14
N ASP A 71 -0.96 12.00 2.32
CA ASP A 71 -2.00 12.36 3.29
C ASP A 71 -1.71 11.73 4.67
N LEU A 72 -1.13 10.53 4.70
CA LEU A 72 -0.76 9.82 5.94
C LEU A 72 0.61 9.18 5.78
N ASN A 73 1.46 9.25 6.80
CA ASN A 73 2.70 8.48 6.85
C ASN A 73 3.02 8.10 8.31
N GLY A 74 3.63 6.93 8.50
CA GLY A 74 4.09 6.54 9.82
C GLY A 74 4.77 5.17 9.85
N PRO A 75 5.65 4.93 10.84
CA PRO A 75 6.24 3.63 11.07
C PRO A 75 5.25 2.66 11.72
N PHE A 76 5.46 1.36 11.53
CA PHE A 76 4.91 0.35 12.42
C PHE A 76 5.78 0.23 13.67
N MET A 77 5.14 -0.02 14.81
CA MET A 77 5.79 -0.06 16.13
C MET A 77 6.32 -1.44 16.53
N ASP A 78 5.95 -2.48 15.78
CA ASP A 78 6.30 -3.88 16.06
C ASP A 78 7.69 -4.28 15.53
N GLY A 79 8.32 -3.42 14.73
CA GLY A 79 9.62 -3.71 14.15
C GLY A 79 9.61 -4.90 13.18
N GLY A 80 8.47 -5.23 12.56
CA GLY A 80 8.33 -6.31 11.59
C GLY A 80 9.01 -6.06 10.24
N GLU A 81 8.70 -6.92 9.27
CA GLU A 81 9.19 -6.82 7.89
C GLU A 81 8.67 -5.56 7.18
N ILE A 82 7.44 -5.15 7.48
CA ILE A 82 6.92 -3.86 7.05
C ILE A 82 7.30 -2.82 8.10
N ARG A 83 8.11 -1.84 7.68
CA ARG A 83 8.66 -0.80 8.55
C ARG A 83 7.70 0.36 8.74
N GLY A 84 6.81 0.59 7.79
CA GLY A 84 5.81 1.65 7.85
C GLY A 84 4.93 1.68 6.62
N ILE A 85 3.99 2.62 6.62
CA ILE A 85 3.11 2.90 5.50
C ILE A 85 3.15 4.39 5.15
N SER A 86 2.81 4.67 3.91
CA SER A 86 2.41 6.00 3.47
C SER A 86 1.22 5.90 2.53
N VAL A 87 0.26 6.81 2.66
CA VAL A 87 -0.90 6.93 1.77
C VAL A 87 -0.66 8.12 0.87
N TYR A 88 -0.39 7.83 -0.40
CA TYR A 88 -0.08 8.82 -1.41
C TYR A 88 -1.37 9.29 -2.10
N ASN A 89 -1.43 10.59 -2.32
CA ASN A 89 -2.52 11.31 -2.97
C ASN A 89 -2.01 11.92 -4.28
N VAL A 90 -1.82 11.05 -5.26
CA VAL A 90 -1.19 11.36 -6.56
C VAL A 90 -2.05 10.84 -7.72
N ALA A 91 -1.69 11.17 -8.95
CA ALA A 91 -2.55 10.88 -10.10
C ALA A 91 -2.51 9.41 -10.56
N SER A 92 -1.41 8.70 -10.28
CA SER A 92 -1.22 7.33 -10.78
C SER A 92 -0.30 6.47 -9.91
N ALA A 93 -0.34 5.15 -10.11
CA ALA A 93 0.54 4.21 -9.43
C ALA A 93 2.01 4.39 -9.86
N GLU A 94 2.23 4.79 -11.11
CA GLU A 94 3.55 5.10 -11.67
C GLU A 94 4.14 6.34 -10.98
N GLU A 95 3.34 7.39 -10.75
CA GLU A 95 3.77 8.56 -9.99
C GLU A 95 4.13 8.17 -8.55
N ALA A 96 3.27 7.41 -7.87
CA ALA A 96 3.55 6.93 -6.51
C ALA A 96 4.84 6.11 -6.44
N THR A 97 5.02 5.18 -7.37
CA THR A 97 6.22 4.33 -7.46
C THR A 97 7.48 5.17 -7.73
N LYS A 98 7.39 6.14 -8.65
CA LYS A 98 8.51 7.04 -8.97
C LYS A 98 8.93 7.85 -7.75
N LEU A 99 7.98 8.49 -7.07
CA LEU A 99 8.25 9.30 -5.88
C LEU A 99 8.84 8.43 -4.75
N ALA A 100 8.24 7.28 -4.47
CA ALA A 100 8.72 6.36 -3.43
C ALA A 100 10.14 5.83 -3.76
N SER A 101 10.47 5.62 -5.03
CA SER A 101 11.81 5.19 -5.47
C SER A 101 12.85 6.29 -5.37
N GLU A 102 12.45 7.56 -5.24
CA GLU A 102 13.37 8.68 -5.07
C GLU A 102 13.89 8.85 -3.63
N ASP A 103 13.25 8.18 -2.67
CA ASP A 103 13.58 8.16 -1.25
C ASP A 103 15.03 7.66 -1.00
N PRO A 104 15.87 8.40 -0.26
CA PRO A 104 17.22 7.96 0.09
C PRO A 104 17.30 6.58 0.77
N ALA A 105 16.31 6.21 1.58
CA ALA A 105 16.27 4.89 2.20
C ALA A 105 15.98 3.77 1.18
N VAL A 106 15.26 4.07 0.10
CA VAL A 106 14.99 3.12 -0.98
C VAL A 106 16.17 3.03 -1.93
N LYS A 107 16.75 4.17 -2.35
CA LYS A 107 17.94 4.22 -3.20
C LYS A 107 19.16 3.52 -2.60
N SER A 108 19.30 3.55 -1.28
CA SER A 108 20.36 2.83 -0.56
C SER A 108 20.08 1.34 -0.38
N GLY A 109 18.90 0.85 -0.78
CA GLY A 109 18.47 -0.53 -0.57
C GLY A 109 18.15 -0.86 0.89
N ARG A 110 18.05 0.15 1.76
CA ARG A 110 17.72 0.01 3.18
C ARG A 110 16.22 -0.26 3.40
N LEU A 111 15.40 0.21 2.45
CA LEU A 111 13.98 -0.08 2.29
C LEU A 111 13.70 -0.58 0.87
N ILE A 112 12.64 -1.38 0.73
CA ILE A 112 11.98 -1.70 -0.55
C ILE A 112 10.55 -1.16 -0.47
N VAL A 113 9.99 -0.74 -1.59
CA VAL A 113 8.62 -0.22 -1.67
C VAL A 113 7.70 -1.17 -2.41
N GLU A 114 6.47 -1.27 -1.93
CA GLU A 114 5.38 -2.01 -2.57
C GLU A 114 4.16 -1.08 -2.60
N VAL A 115 3.62 -0.85 -3.80
CA VAL A 115 2.58 0.16 -4.04
C VAL A 115 1.28 -0.52 -4.48
N HIS A 116 0.18 -0.19 -3.81
CA HIS A 116 -1.16 -0.70 -4.14
C HIS A 116 -2.15 0.44 -4.34
N PRO A 117 -2.99 0.42 -5.38
CA PRO A 117 -4.14 1.32 -5.44
C PRO A 117 -5.11 0.97 -4.31
N TRP A 118 -5.54 1.99 -3.57
CA TRP A 118 -6.45 1.87 -2.44
C TRP A 118 -7.63 2.82 -2.62
N TYR A 119 -8.84 2.25 -2.74
CA TYR A 119 -10.07 3.00 -2.95
C TYR A 119 -10.71 3.37 -1.60
N SER A 120 -10.80 4.66 -1.30
CA SER A 120 -11.27 5.16 0.00
C SER A 120 -12.12 6.42 -0.13
N LEU A 121 -12.92 6.71 0.90
CA LEU A 121 -13.73 7.93 0.99
C LEU A 121 -12.81 9.15 1.06
N GLN A 122 -13.08 10.13 0.20
CA GLN A 122 -12.33 11.39 0.18
C GLN A 122 -12.47 12.13 1.52
N GLY A 123 -11.34 12.59 2.06
CA GLY A 123 -11.31 13.35 3.32
C GLY A 123 -11.34 12.50 4.61
N SER A 124 -11.29 11.17 4.49
CA SER A 124 -11.14 10.28 5.66
C SER A 124 -9.83 10.58 6.41
N SER A 125 -9.88 10.60 7.74
CA SER A 125 -8.73 10.87 8.62
C SER A 125 -8.74 9.98 9.86
N LEU A 126 -7.56 9.78 10.44
CA LEU A 126 -7.41 9.18 11.77
C LEU A 126 -7.96 10.15 12.83
N LYS A 127 -8.59 9.63 13.88
CA LYS A 127 -9.20 10.40 14.96
C LYS A 127 -8.36 10.36 16.23
#